data_AF-A0A1R0YRN5-F1
#
_entry.id   AF-A0A1R0YRN5-F1
#
_cell.length_a   1.000
_cell.length_b   1.000
_cell.length_c   1.000
_cell.angle_alpha   90.00
_cell.angle_beta   90.00
_cell.angle_gamma   90.00
#
_symmetry.space_group_name_H-M   'P 1'
#
loop_
_entity.id
_entity.type
_entity.pdbx_description
1 polymer ?
#
loop_
_entity_poly.entity_id
_entity_poly.type
_entity_poly.pdbx_seq_one_letter_code
_entity_poly.pdbx_strand_id
1 'polypeptide(L)'
;MATTKVTLSYDGLAGQAKIIKNYGTEVDGLIRKVMTTMKNLNSVWEDDAAKDFTDKVEKLKPTFDKFAESLQDLGDHMNNVSIKYKDLSAAVKNSQKF
;
A
#
# COMPACT_ATOMS: atom_id res chain seq x y z
N MET A 1 17.71 -20.48 9.52
CA MET A 1 16.96 -21.18 8.45
C MET A 1 15.50 -20.81 8.61
N ALA A 2 14.93 -20.04 7.66
CA ALA A 2 13.52 -19.67 7.73
C ALA A 2 12.66 -20.88 7.36
N THR A 3 11.64 -21.14 8.19
CA THR A 3 10.79 -22.33 8.19
C THR A 3 9.99 -22.48 6.90
N THR A 4 10.31 -23.52 6.12
CA THR A 4 9.58 -24.02 4.95
C THR A 4 8.28 -24.74 5.36
N LYS A 5 7.39 -24.02 6.04
CA LYS A 5 6.00 -24.47 6.19
C LYS A 5 5.06 -23.32 5.86
N VAL A 6 4.82 -23.17 4.55
CA VAL A 6 3.82 -22.24 4.01
C VAL A 6 2.44 -22.80 4.33
N THR A 7 1.90 -22.41 5.48
CA THR A 7 0.49 -22.63 5.82
C THR A 7 -0.29 -21.43 5.28
N LEU A 8 -0.43 -21.34 3.96
CA LEU A 8 -1.06 -20.20 3.31
C LEU A 8 -2.59 -20.38 3.30
N SER A 9 -3.30 -19.53 4.04
CA SER A 9 -4.74 -19.36 3.82
C SER A 9 -4.93 -18.47 2.59
N TYR A 10 -5.41 -19.03 1.47
CA TYR A 10 -5.62 -18.27 0.22
C TYR A 10 -6.54 -17.06 0.46
N ASP A 11 -7.67 -17.30 1.11
CA ASP A 11 -8.64 -16.26 1.43
C ASP A 11 -8.09 -15.28 2.47
N GLY A 12 -7.29 -15.77 3.43
CA GLY A 12 -6.59 -14.93 4.39
C GLY A 12 -5.60 -13.98 3.73
N LEU A 13 -4.80 -14.48 2.80
CA LEU A 13 -3.81 -13.67 2.07
C LEU A 13 -4.47 -12.64 1.16
N ALA A 14 -5.54 -13.02 0.45
CA ALA A 14 -6.33 -12.09 -0.36
C ALA A 14 -7.02 -11.02 0.51
N GLY A 15 -7.49 -11.38 1.70
CA GLY A 15 -8.02 -10.44 2.68
C GLY A 15 -6.99 -9.41 3.12
N GLN A 16 -5.78 -9.87 3.48
CA GLN A 16 -4.68 -8.97 3.86
C GLN A 16 -4.19 -8.10 2.70
N ALA A 17 -4.17 -8.63 1.48
CA ALA A 17 -3.86 -7.87 0.27
C ALA A 17 -4.80 -6.66 0.12
N LYS A 18 -6.11 -6.87 0.31
CA LYS A 18 -7.11 -5.80 0.27
C LYS A 18 -6.87 -4.74 1.37
N ILE A 19 -6.54 -5.17 2.58
CA ILE A 19 -6.26 -4.25 3.70
C ILE A 19 -5.05 -3.37 3.39
N ILE A 20 -3.94 -3.95 2.91
CA ILE A 20 -2.73 -3.19 2.57
C ILE A 20 -2.99 -2.17 1.45
N LYS A 21 -3.76 -2.54 0.42
CA LYS A 21 -4.16 -1.60 -0.64
C LYS A 21 -5.03 -0.46 -0.12
N ASN A 22 -5.90 -0.73 0.85
CA ASN A 22 -6.69 0.30 1.50
C ASN A 22 -5.79 1.28 2.26
N TYR A 23 -4.77 0.79 2.99
CA TYR A 23 -3.79 1.67 3.63
C TYR A 23 -3.04 2.55 2.63
N GLY A 24 -2.67 2.03 1.46
CA GLY A 24 -2.08 2.85 0.40
C GLY A 24 -3.00 3.99 -0.05
N THR A 25 -4.29 3.70 -0.20
CA THR A 25 -5.33 4.70 -0.54
C THR A 25 -5.51 5.74 0.58
N GLU A 26 -5.52 5.30 1.84
CA GLU A 26 -5.67 6.17 3.01
C GLU A 26 -4.48 7.12 3.17
N VAL A 27 -3.25 6.63 2.94
CA VAL A 27 -2.04 7.44 2.96
C VAL A 27 -2.10 8.53 1.89
N ASP A 28 -2.38 8.17 0.63
CA ASP A 28 -2.49 9.14 -0.46
C ASP A 28 -3.57 10.20 -0.16
N GLY A 29 -4.74 9.77 0.34
CA GLY A 29 -5.80 10.66 0.76
C GLY A 29 -5.39 11.62 1.88
N LEU A 30 -4.67 11.13 2.89
CA LEU A 30 -4.17 11.96 4.00
C LEU A 30 -3.15 12.99 3.51
N ILE A 31 -2.20 12.58 2.67
CA ILE A 31 -1.16 13.46 2.14
C ILE A 31 -1.77 14.57 1.29
N ARG A 32 -2.76 14.28 0.45
CA ARG A 32 -3.50 15.32 -0.29
C ARG A 32 -4.17 16.33 0.62
N LYS A 33 -4.76 15.88 1.74
CA LYS A 33 -5.35 16.79 2.75
C LYS A 33 -4.29 17.68 3.39
N VAL A 34 -3.17 17.10 3.83
CA VAL A 34 -2.03 17.86 4.40
C VAL A 34 -1.53 18.92 3.43
N MET A 35 -1.29 18.55 2.17
CA MET A 35 -0.84 19.49 1.13
C MET A 35 -1.84 20.62 0.88
N THR A 36 -3.14 20.34 0.93
CA THR A 36 -4.19 21.35 0.80
C THR A 36 -4.19 22.30 2.01
N THR A 37 -4.11 21.77 3.23
CA THR A 37 -4.00 22.58 4.44
C THR A 37 -2.77 23.47 4.41
N MET A 38 -1.62 22.96 3.96
CA MET A 38 -0.39 23.74 3.81
C MET A 38 -0.53 24.90 2.82
N LYS A 39 -1.17 24.66 1.67
CA LYS A 39 -1.46 25.73 0.70
C LYS A 39 -2.37 26.80 1.28
N ASN A 40 -3.37 26.39 2.08
CA ASN A 40 -4.26 27.33 2.77
C ASN A 40 -3.56 28.05 3.93
N LEU A 41 -2.55 27.47 4.55
CA LEU A 41 -1.77 28.14 5.60
C LEU A 41 -1.09 29.40 5.05
N ASN A 42 -0.52 29.30 3.85
CA ASN A 42 0.15 30.43 3.19
C ASN A 42 -0.79 31.58 2.83
N SER A 43 -2.12 31.38 2.81
CA SER A 43 -3.07 32.47 2.58
C SER A 43 -3.46 33.22 3.85
N VAL A 44 -3.15 32.68 5.03
CA VAL A 44 -3.48 33.28 6.34
C VAL A 44 -2.24 33.59 7.19
N TRP A 45 -1.11 32.97 6.89
CA TRP A 45 0.17 33.14 7.56
C TRP A 45 1.29 33.19 6.51
N GLU A 46 1.68 34.41 6.16
CA GLU A 46 2.65 34.69 5.09
C GLU A 46 3.95 35.22 5.71
N ASP A 47 4.78 34.32 6.22
CA ASP A 47 6.14 34.60 6.67
C ASP A 47 7.15 33.53 6.19
N ASP A 48 8.44 33.77 6.43
CA ASP A 48 9.52 32.87 6.00
C ASP A 48 9.44 31.48 6.66
N ALA A 49 8.90 31.40 7.88
CA ALA A 49 8.77 30.13 8.60
C ALA A 49 7.64 29.26 8.02
N ALA A 50 6.50 29.86 7.67
CA ALA A 50 5.39 29.19 6.99
C ALA A 50 5.82 28.67 5.61
N LYS A 51 6.61 29.46 4.87
CA LYS A 51 7.18 29.08 3.58
C LYS A 51 8.17 27.91 3.71
N ASP A 52 9.12 27.98 4.64
CA ASP A 52 10.08 26.90 4.88
C ASP A 52 9.39 25.60 5.31
N PHE A 53 8.32 25.68 6.11
CA PHE A 53 7.53 24.52 6.47
C PHE A 53 6.77 23.93 5.28
N THR A 54 6.17 24.77 4.42
CA THR A 54 5.53 24.34 3.18
C THR A 54 6.52 23.61 2.27
N ASP A 55 7.69 24.20 2.03
CA ASP A 55 8.72 23.62 1.17
C ASP A 55 9.20 22.26 1.69
N LYS A 56 9.33 22.10 3.01
CA LYS A 56 9.69 20.82 3.63
C LYS A 56 8.62 19.75 3.38
N VAL A 57 7.35 20.09 3.55
CA VAL A 57 6.24 19.16 3.31
C VAL A 57 6.15 18.79 1.83
N GLU A 58 6.31 19.74 0.91
CA GLU A 58 6.32 19.48 -0.53
C GLU A 58 7.47 18.54 -0.93
N LYS A 59 8.66 18.72 -0.35
CA LYS A 59 9.82 17.83 -0.58
C LYS A 59 9.60 16.40 -0.10
N LEU A 60 8.71 16.18 0.87
CA LEU A 60 8.36 14.84 1.35
C LEU A 60 7.31 14.15 0.48
N LYS A 61 6.55 14.90 -0.33
CA LYS A 61 5.48 14.34 -1.19
C LYS A 61 5.96 13.15 -2.03
N PRO A 62 7.11 13.19 -2.74
CA PRO A 62 7.56 12.05 -3.54
C PRO A 62 7.84 10.79 -2.71
N THR A 63 8.28 10.95 -1.46
CA THR A 63 8.51 9.82 -0.54
C THR A 63 7.20 9.17 -0.14
N PHE A 64 6.17 9.98 0.13
CA PHE A 64 4.84 9.44 0.44
C PHE A 64 4.17 8.80 -0.77
N ASP A 65 4.32 9.38 -1.96
CA ASP A 65 3.81 8.80 -3.20
C ASP A 65 4.42 7.39 -3.41
N LYS A 66 5.75 7.25 -3.26
CA LYS A 66 6.45 5.96 -3.34
C LYS A 66 6.02 4.97 -2.27
N PHE A 67 5.73 5.44 -1.06
CA PHE A 67 5.25 4.58 0.01
C PHE A 67 3.85 4.03 -0.31
N ALA A 68 2.94 4.88 -0.79
CA ALA A 68 1.62 4.46 -1.22
C ALA A 68 1.68 3.45 -2.39
N GLU A 69 2.55 3.70 -3.37
CA GLU A 69 2.83 2.78 -4.49
C GLU A 69 3.36 1.42 -3.99
N SER A 70 4.32 1.43 -3.07
CA SER A 70 4.87 0.20 -2.48
C SER A 70 3.81 -0.64 -1.75
N LEU A 71 2.82 0.01 -1.12
CA LEU A 71 1.69 -0.68 -0.51
C LEU A 71 0.76 -1.28 -1.58
N GLN A 72 0.51 -0.60 -2.70
CA GLN A 72 -0.26 -1.19 -3.81
C GLN A 72 0.44 -2.42 -4.37
N ASP A 73 1.74 -2.30 -4.67
CA ASP A 73 2.56 -3.39 -5.23
C ASP A 73 2.59 -4.61 -4.32
N LEU A 74 2.75 -4.40 -3.01
CA LEU A 74 2.71 -5.48 -2.03
C LEU A 74 1.34 -6.15 -2.01
N GLY A 75 0.26 -5.38 -2.02
CA GLY A 75 -1.10 -5.90 -2.10
C GLY A 75 -1.34 -6.71 -3.39
N ASP A 76 -0.87 -6.22 -4.53
CA ASP A 76 -0.94 -6.94 -5.81
C ASP A 76 -0.17 -8.24 -5.77
N HIS A 77 1.06 -8.22 -5.23
CA HIS A 77 1.87 -9.41 -5.06
C HIS A 77 1.16 -10.45 -4.18
N MET A 78 0.61 -10.05 -3.04
CA MET A 78 -0.12 -10.94 -2.13
C MET A 78 -1.34 -11.57 -2.80
N ASN A 79 -2.10 -10.79 -3.57
CA ASN A 79 -3.26 -11.30 -4.30
C ASN A 79 -2.85 -12.30 -5.40
N ASN A 80 -1.80 -11.98 -6.15
CA ASN A 80 -1.25 -12.86 -7.18
C ASN A 80 -0.74 -14.19 -6.61
N VAL A 81 -0.06 -14.13 -5.46
CA VAL A 81 0.37 -15.32 -4.72
C VAL A 81 -0.86 -16.15 -4.31
N SER A 82 -1.90 -15.53 -3.75
CA SER A 82 -3.13 -16.24 -3.36
C SER A 82 -3.76 -17.00 -4.53
N ILE A 83 -3.90 -16.34 -5.68
CA ILE A 83 -4.46 -16.93 -6.92
C ILE A 83 -3.61 -18.13 -7.37
N LYS A 84 -2.30 -17.94 -7.54
CA LYS A 84 -1.41 -19.00 -8.03
C LYS A 84 -1.43 -20.25 -7.15
N TYR A 85 -1.45 -20.10 -5.83
CA TYR A 85 -1.51 -21.25 -4.95
C TYR A 85 -2.89 -21.92 -4.94
N LYS A 86 -3.98 -21.15 -5.08
CA LYS A 86 -5.32 -21.72 -5.25
C LYS A 86 -5.40 -22.58 -6.52
N ASP A 87 -4.85 -22.10 -7.63
CA ASP A 87 -4.81 -22.81 -8.90
C ASP A 87 -3.96 -24.07 -8.80
N LEU A 88 -2.78 -23.99 -8.18
CA LEU A 88 -1.91 -25.15 -7.94
C LEU A 88 -2.62 -26.21 -7.10
N SER A 89 -3.31 -25.81 -6.03
CA SER A 89 -4.09 -26.72 -5.17
C SER A 89 -5.21 -27.43 -5.95
N ALA A 90 -5.91 -26.70 -6.83
CA ALA A 90 -6.94 -27.28 -7.69
C ALA A 90 -6.34 -28.28 -8.70
N ALA A 91 -5.21 -27.94 -9.33
CA ALA A 91 -4.53 -28.82 -10.28
C ALA A 91 -4.08 -30.13 -9.62
N VAL A 92 -3.44 -30.06 -8.45
CA VAL A 92 -3.00 -31.25 -7.70
C VAL A 92 -4.17 -32.15 -7.30
N LYS A 93 -5.30 -31.57 -6.85
CA LYS A 93 -6.51 -32.36 -6.53
C LYS A 93 -7.09 -33.05 -7.76
N ASN A 94 -7.03 -32.41 -8.92
CA ASN A 94 -7.54 -32.99 -10.16
C ASN A 94 -6.61 -34.09 -10.69
N SER A 95 -5.29 -33.97 -10.54
CA SER A 95 -4.33 -35.00 -10.97
C SER A 95 -4.37 -36.26 -10.11
N GLN A 96 -4.89 -36.18 -8.88
CA GLN A 96 -5.04 -37.35 -7.97
C GLN A 96 -6.35 -38.14 -8.22
N LYS A 97 -7.22 -37.67 -9.11
CA LYS A 97 -8.48 -38.34 -9.46
C LYS A 97 -8.34 -39.33 -10.63
N PHE A 98 -7.13 -39.45 -11.18
CA PHE A 98 -6.73 -40.40 -12.22
C PHE A 98 -5.57 -41.23 -11.70
#